data_AF-K0RRH6-F1
#
_entry.id   AF-K0RRH6-F1
#
_cell.length_a   1.000
_cell.length_b   1.000
_cell.length_c   1.000
_cell.angle_alpha   90.00
_cell.angle_beta   90.00
_cell.angle_gamma   90.00
#
_symmetry.space_group_name_H-M   'P 1'
#
loop_
_entity.id
_entity.type
_entity.pdbx_description
1 polymer ?
#
loop_
_entity_poly.entity_id
_entity_poly.type
_entity_poly.pdbx_seq_one_letter_code
_entity_poly.pdbx_strand_id
1 'polypeptide(L)'
;MKSDHGEICGICLDVYDNPVQLPCGHSFCEVCLDGWLVKSKFDVRQPRNCPMCRHRAKPSREIISKLIAFTDVVSAFREAGHEGLEAAKMDQEDLLGALLKMGYTSEEIDDMVDEYRNSNIELPNAIMTAAGKNDAQT
;
A
#
# COMPACT_ATOMS: atom_id res chain seq x y z
N MET A 1 -34.30 -19.55 -2.38
CA MET A 1 -33.54 -19.07 -3.55
C MET A 1 -32.28 -18.42 -3.01
N LYS A 2 -31.13 -19.09 -3.13
CA LYS A 2 -29.85 -18.53 -2.69
C LYS A 2 -29.33 -17.72 -3.88
N SER A 3 -29.37 -16.39 -3.75
CA SER A 3 -28.89 -15.48 -4.77
C SER A 3 -27.38 -15.57 -4.86
N ASP A 4 -26.90 -16.13 -5.96
CA ASP A 4 -25.51 -16.17 -6.38
C ASP A 4 -25.07 -14.75 -6.75
N HIS A 5 -24.42 -14.03 -5.84
CA HIS A 5 -23.94 -12.64 -6.05
C HIS A 5 -22.47 -12.51 -5.61
N GLY A 6 -21.67 -13.55 -5.82
CA GLY A 6 -20.33 -13.63 -5.23
C GLY A 6 -19.16 -13.37 -6.18
N GLU A 7 -19.35 -13.41 -7.50
CA GLU A 7 -18.21 -13.67 -8.41
C GLU A 7 -18.24 -12.85 -9.71
N ILE A 8 -18.97 -11.72 -9.77
CA ILE A 8 -19.10 -10.91 -11.00
C ILE A 8 -18.36 -9.58 -10.88
N CYS A 9 -17.57 -9.23 -11.89
CA CYS A 9 -16.88 -7.96 -11.98
C CYS A 9 -17.82 -6.81 -12.33
N GLY A 10 -17.83 -5.77 -11.50
CA GLY A 10 -18.64 -4.55 -11.73
C GLY A 10 -18.22 -3.69 -12.93
N ILE A 11 -17.17 -4.07 -13.68
CA ILE A 11 -16.69 -3.36 -14.89
C ILE A 11 -17.10 -4.12 -16.16
N CYS A 12 -16.68 -5.37 -16.32
CA CYS A 12 -17.03 -6.18 -17.50
C CYS A 12 -18.38 -6.88 -17.36
N LEU A 13 -18.97 -6.92 -16.17
CA LEU A 13 -20.22 -7.61 -15.85
C LEU A 13 -20.19 -9.11 -16.12
N ASP A 14 -18.99 -9.70 -16.08
CA ASP A 14 -18.72 -11.13 -16.25
C ASP A 14 -18.06 -11.72 -14.99
N VAL A 15 -17.91 -13.03 -14.94
CA VAL A 15 -17.22 -13.75 -13.88
C VAL A 15 -15.79 -13.20 -13.73
N TYR A 16 -15.31 -13.10 -12.48
CA TYR A 16 -13.96 -12.62 -12.21
C TYR A 16 -12.90 -13.42 -12.96
N ASP A 17 -12.04 -12.70 -13.67
CA ASP A 17 -10.78 -13.19 -14.22
C ASP A 17 -9.63 -12.51 -13.47
N ASN A 18 -8.89 -13.28 -12.68
CA ASN A 18 -7.86 -12.82 -11.74
C ASN A 18 -8.30 -11.60 -10.89
N PRO A 19 -9.20 -11.78 -9.90
CA PRO A 19 -9.77 -10.67 -9.16
C PRO A 19 -8.74 -9.95 -8.28
N VAL A 20 -8.68 -8.63 -8.42
CA VAL A 20 -7.93 -7.74 -7.53
C VAL A 20 -8.92 -7.01 -6.63
N GLN A 21 -8.73 -7.15 -5.31
CA GLN A 21 -9.53 -6.45 -4.31
C GLN A 21 -8.90 -5.09 -3.98
N LEU A 22 -9.70 -4.03 -4.09
CA LEU A 22 -9.32 -2.69 -3.63
C LEU A 22 -9.45 -2.59 -2.10
N PRO A 23 -8.74 -1.63 -1.45
CA PRO A 23 -8.85 -1.39 0.00
C PRO A 23 -10.27 -1.10 0.51
N CYS A 24 -11.18 -0.70 -0.37
CA CYS A 24 -12.60 -0.50 -0.06
C CYS A 24 -13.42 -1.80 -0.03
N GLY A 25 -12.80 -2.97 -0.25
CA GLY A 25 -13.43 -4.29 -0.23
C GLY A 25 -14.05 -4.74 -1.57
N HIS A 26 -14.07 -3.89 -2.59
CA HIS A 26 -14.60 -4.25 -3.91
C HIS A 26 -13.53 -4.92 -4.78
N SER A 27 -13.91 -6.00 -5.46
CA SER A 27 -13.04 -6.74 -6.36
C SER A 27 -13.42 -6.55 -7.84
N PHE A 28 -12.43 -6.57 -8.72
CA PHE A 28 -12.58 -6.45 -10.18
C PHE A 28 -11.55 -7.35 -10.88
N CYS A 29 -11.80 -7.75 -12.12
CA CYS A 29 -10.76 -8.42 -12.92
C CYS A 29 -9.53 -7.51 -13.04
N GLU A 30 -8.33 -8.07 -12.95
CA GLU A 30 -7.05 -7.34 -13.05
C GLU A 30 -7.04 -6.40 -14.27
N VAL A 31 -7.31 -6.94 -15.46
CA VAL A 31 -7.34 -6.17 -16.71
C VAL A 31 -8.39 -5.05 -16.72
N CYS A 32 -9.52 -5.25 -16.04
CA CYS A 32 -10.58 -4.26 -15.95
C CYS A 32 -10.19 -3.13 -15.00
N LEU A 33 -9.61 -3.47 -13.86
CA LEU A 33 -9.14 -2.51 -12.88
C LEU A 33 -8.01 -1.65 -13.47
N ASP A 34 -7.03 -2.27 -14.13
CA ASP A 34 -5.92 -1.57 -14.80
C ASP A 34 -6.42 -0.59 -15.85
N GLY A 35 -7.33 -1.04 -16.73
CA GLY A 35 -7.95 -0.18 -17.73
C GLY A 35 -8.70 1.00 -17.14
N TRP A 36 -9.36 0.81 -15.98
CA TRP A 36 -10.02 1.88 -15.25
C TRP A 36 -9.03 2.85 -14.60
N LEU A 37 -7.96 2.36 -13.96
CA LEU A 37 -6.95 3.19 -13.32
C LEU A 37 -6.19 4.06 -14.34
N VAL A 38 -5.85 3.51 -15.50
CA VAL A 38 -5.21 4.26 -16.60
C VAL A 38 -6.11 5.40 -17.09
N LYS A 39 -7.42 5.14 -17.25
CA LYS A 39 -8.39 6.15 -17.70
C LYS A 39 -8.66 7.21 -16.63
N SER A 40 -8.83 6.79 -15.39
CA SER A 40 -9.19 7.68 -14.27
C SER A 40 -8.01 8.51 -13.77
N LYS A 41 -6.76 8.15 -14.07
CA LYS A 41 -5.57 8.93 -13.70
C LYS A 41 -5.64 10.41 -14.12
N PHE A 42 -6.27 10.70 -15.26
CA PHE A 42 -6.41 12.07 -15.78
C PHE A 42 -7.71 12.77 -15.34
N ASP A 43 -8.60 12.08 -14.62
CA ASP A 43 -9.82 12.67 -14.09
C ASP A 43 -9.52 13.41 -12.78
N VAL A 44 -9.47 14.74 -12.85
CA VAL A 44 -9.24 15.63 -11.69
C VAL A 44 -10.30 15.50 -10.60
N ARG A 45 -11.49 14.94 -10.89
CA ARG A 45 -12.58 14.79 -9.92
C ARG A 45 -12.60 13.43 -9.24
N GLN A 46 -12.04 12.40 -9.87
CA GLN A 46 -12.12 11.00 -9.42
C GLN A 46 -10.83 10.20 -9.71
N PRO A 47 -9.62 10.71 -9.41
CA PRO A 47 -8.40 10.03 -9.79
C PRO A 47 -8.24 8.72 -9.03
N ARG A 48 -8.19 7.59 -9.76
CA ARG A 48 -7.96 6.24 -9.20
C ARG A 48 -8.96 5.85 -8.11
N ASN A 49 -10.22 6.26 -8.28
CA ASN A 49 -11.29 5.87 -7.37
C ASN A 49 -11.82 4.48 -7.71
N CYS A 50 -12.37 3.79 -6.71
CA CYS A 50 -13.12 2.56 -6.95
C CYS A 50 -14.30 2.81 -7.90
N PRO A 51 -14.45 2.02 -8.99
CA PRO A 51 -15.59 2.14 -9.92
C PRO A 51 -16.96 2.03 -9.24
N MET A 52 -17.04 1.26 -8.15
CA MET A 52 -18.30 0.94 -7.46
C MET A 52 -18.67 1.99 -6.41
N CYS A 53 -17.77 2.26 -5.46
CA CYS A 53 -18.08 3.12 -4.31
C CYS A 53 -17.43 4.50 -4.37
N ARG A 54 -16.61 4.78 -5.40
CA ARG A 54 -15.88 6.04 -5.58
C ARG A 54 -14.92 6.40 -4.45
N HIS A 55 -14.64 5.46 -3.54
CA HIS A 55 -13.61 5.65 -2.53
C HIS A 55 -12.25 5.72 -3.21
N ARG A 56 -11.40 6.67 -2.79
CA ARG A 56 -10.03 6.75 -3.31
C ARG A 56 -9.35 5.43 -2.99
N ALA A 57 -8.83 4.75 -4.00
CA ALA A 57 -7.87 3.68 -3.74
C ALA A 57 -6.58 4.36 -3.29
N LYS A 58 -6.48 4.75 -2.02
CA LYS A 58 -5.18 4.98 -1.36
C LYS A 58 -4.76 3.64 -0.74
N PRO A 59 -3.46 3.29 -0.73
CA PRO A 59 -2.98 2.14 0.02
C PRO A 59 -3.39 2.30 1.49
N SER A 60 -3.63 1.18 2.17
CA SER A 60 -3.91 1.25 3.61
C SER A 60 -2.69 1.81 4.36
N ARG A 61 -2.93 2.43 5.53
CA ARG A 61 -1.84 2.90 6.40
C ARG A 61 -0.85 1.78 6.75
N GLU A 62 -1.32 0.55 6.86
CA GLU A 62 -0.49 -0.62 7.15
C GLU A 62 0.50 -0.92 6.01
N ILE A 63 0.08 -0.78 4.75
CA ILE A 63 0.95 -0.96 3.58
C ILE A 63 2.05 0.10 3.57
N ILE A 64 1.69 1.37 3.78
CA ILE A 64 2.67 2.47 3.86
C ILE A 64 3.62 2.29 5.05
N SER A 65 3.11 1.89 6.22
CA SER A 65 3.93 1.63 7.39
C SER A 65 4.91 0.48 7.18
N LYS A 66 4.50 -0.59 6.49
CA LYS A 66 5.39 -1.71 6.12
C LYS A 66 6.48 -1.26 5.16
N LEU A 67 6.12 -0.46 4.15
CA LEU A 67 7.09 0.06 3.19
C LEU A 67 8.18 0.91 3.89
N ILE A 68 7.78 1.75 4.84
CA ILE A 68 8.72 2.53 5.65
C ILE A 68 9.62 1.61 6.47
N ALA A 69 9.05 0.62 7.16
CA ALA A 69 9.82 -0.33 7.96
C ALA A 69 10.85 -1.10 7.11
N PHE A 70 10.47 -1.57 5.92
CA PHE A 70 11.42 -2.20 4.99
C PHE A 70 12.52 -1.24 4.55
N THR A 71 12.16 0.01 4.24
CA THR A 71 13.13 1.05 3.85
C THR A 71 14.15 1.30 4.97
N ASP A 72 13.70 1.38 6.22
CA ASP A 72 14.55 1.61 7.39
C ASP A 72 15.42 0.38 7.71
N VAL A 73 14.91 -0.84 7.49
CA VAL A 73 15.70 -2.08 7.65
C VAL A 73 16.78 -2.18 6.56
N VAL A 74 16.45 -1.89 5.31
CA VAL A 74 17.40 -1.93 4.19
C VAL A 74 18.52 -0.91 4.37
N SER A 75 18.21 0.30 4.85
CA SER A 75 19.24 1.31 5.16
C SER A 75 20.15 0.86 6.29
N ALA A 76 19.60 0.37 7.40
CA ALA A 76 20.37 -0.13 8.54
C ALA A 76 21.26 -1.33 8.18
N PHE A 77 20.74 -2.30 7.41
CA PHE A 77 21.51 -3.46 6.97
C PHE A 77 22.62 -3.09 5.98
N ARG A 78 22.39 -2.09 5.13
CA ARG A 78 23.40 -1.56 4.21
C ARG A 78 24.56 -0.91 4.95
N GLU A 79 24.27 -0.16 6.01
CA GLU A 79 25.29 0.48 6.86
C GLU A 79 26.06 -0.53 7.69
N ALA A 80 25.38 -1.56 8.22
CA ALA A 80 25.99 -2.60 9.03
C ALA A 80 26.69 -3.71 8.22
N GLY A 81 26.53 -3.76 6.90
CA GLY A 81 27.05 -4.83 6.05
C GLY A 81 26.43 -6.20 6.36
N HIS A 82 25.15 -6.23 6.70
CA HIS A 82 24.44 -7.44 7.16
C HIS A 82 24.12 -8.40 6.00
N GLU A 83 24.28 -9.71 6.22
CA GLU A 83 24.03 -10.75 5.22
C GLU A 83 22.56 -10.79 4.74
N GLY A 84 21.62 -10.35 5.60
CA GLY A 84 20.19 -10.27 5.28
C GLY A 84 19.78 -9.09 4.42
N LEU A 85 20.72 -8.24 3.95
CA LEU A 85 20.42 -7.08 3.12
C LEU A 85 19.66 -7.43 1.85
N GLU A 86 20.06 -8.51 1.16
CA GLU A 86 19.46 -8.87 -0.12
C GLU A 86 18.01 -9.36 0.05
N ALA A 87 17.74 -10.16 1.08
CA ALA A 87 16.38 -10.59 1.40
C ALA A 87 15.46 -9.40 1.72
N ALA A 88 15.95 -8.45 2.53
CA ALA A 88 15.19 -7.26 2.89
C ALA A 88 14.88 -6.36 1.67
N LYS A 89 15.80 -6.28 0.71
CA LYS A 89 15.56 -5.56 -0.56
C LYS A 89 14.51 -6.26 -1.41
N MET A 90 14.56 -7.58 -1.52
CA MET A 90 13.56 -8.34 -2.26
C MET A 90 12.15 -8.11 -1.68
N ASP A 91 12.00 -8.18 -0.36
CA ASP A 91 10.71 -7.90 0.29
C ASP A 91 10.22 -6.46 0.04
N GLN A 92 11.14 -5.49 0.05
CA GLN A 92 10.83 -4.09 -0.26
C GLN A 92 10.38 -3.92 -1.71
N GLU A 93 11.09 -4.54 -2.66
CA GLU A 93 10.80 -4.49 -4.09
C GLU A 93 9.48 -5.17 -4.43
N ASP A 94 9.13 -6.28 -3.76
CA ASP A 94 7.84 -6.94 -3.94
C ASP A 94 6.68 -6.05 -3.51
N LEU A 95 6.82 -5.36 -2.37
CA LEU A 95 5.80 -4.43 -1.87
C LEU A 95 5.67 -3.20 -2.78
N LEU A 96 6.79 -2.63 -3.23
CA LEU A 96 6.79 -1.54 -4.21
C LEU A 96 6.17 -2.00 -5.52
N GLY A 97 6.49 -3.20 -5.99
CA GLY A 97 5.93 -3.80 -7.20
C GLY A 97 4.42 -3.96 -7.10
N ALA A 98 3.89 -4.35 -5.94
CA ALA A 98 2.45 -4.42 -5.71
C ALA A 98 1.79 -3.03 -5.79
N LEU A 99 2.41 -1.98 -5.24
CA LEU A 99 1.91 -0.61 -5.35
C LEU A 99 1.96 -0.09 -6.80
N LEU A 100 3.05 -0.37 -7.54
CA LEU A 100 3.15 0.01 -8.94
C LEU A 100 2.09 -0.70 -9.80
N LYS A 101 1.82 -2.00 -9.53
CA LYS A 101 0.72 -2.75 -10.17
C LYS A 101 -0.65 -2.18 -9.83
N MET A 102 -0.83 -1.65 -8.62
CA MET A 102 -2.04 -0.89 -8.25
C MET A 102 -2.12 0.50 -8.92
N GLY A 103 -1.16 0.86 -9.77
CA GLY A 103 -1.18 2.07 -10.58
C GLY A 103 -0.69 3.33 -9.88
N TYR A 104 0.04 3.19 -8.77
CA TYR A 104 0.76 4.31 -8.14
C TYR A 104 2.07 4.59 -8.88
N THR A 105 2.46 5.85 -9.00
CA THR A 105 3.82 6.20 -9.44
C THR A 105 4.78 6.20 -8.25
N SER A 106 6.09 6.14 -8.52
CA SER A 106 7.11 6.29 -7.49
C SER A 106 6.97 7.61 -6.72
N GLU A 107 6.63 8.70 -7.41
CA GLU A 107 6.40 10.01 -6.79
C GLU A 107 5.19 10.00 -5.85
N GLU A 108 4.09 9.36 -6.25
CA GLU A 108 2.91 9.24 -5.39
C GLU A 108 3.17 8.38 -4.14
N ILE A 109 4.01 7.36 -4.27
CA ILE A 109 4.42 6.51 -3.15
C ILE A 109 5.30 7.33 -2.19
N ASP A 110 6.24 8.12 -2.71
CA ASP A 110 7.12 9.00 -1.92
C ASP A 110 6.30 10.05 -1.16
N ASP A 111 5.37 10.74 -1.85
CA ASP A 111 4.44 11.69 -1.24
C ASP A 111 3.63 11.05 -0.09
N MET A 112 3.20 9.79 -0.25
CA MET A 112 2.47 9.06 0.79
C MET A 112 3.37 8.66 1.98
N VAL A 113 4.61 8.28 1.71
CA VAL A 113 5.61 7.98 2.76
C VAL A 113 5.91 9.24 3.56
N ASP A 114 6.10 10.37 2.89
CA ASP A 114 6.33 11.67 3.52
C ASP A 114 5.11 12.15 4.30
N GLU A 115 3.90 12.04 3.75
CA GLU A 115 2.65 12.33 4.45
C GLU A 115 2.56 11.48 5.73
N TYR A 116 2.92 10.19 5.68
CA TYR A 116 2.89 9.30 6.84
C TYR A 116 3.94 9.66 7.90
N ARG A 117 5.18 9.93 7.48
CA ARG A 117 6.27 10.36 8.37
C ARG A 117 5.93 11.68 9.07
N ASN A 118 5.32 12.62 8.35
CA ASN A 118 4.92 13.92 8.88
C ASN A 118 3.61 13.87 9.69
N SER A 119 2.74 12.88 9.46
CA SER A 119 1.50 12.68 10.22
C SER A 119 1.71 11.94 11.53
N ASN A 120 2.81 11.19 11.67
CA ASN A 120 3.23 10.66 12.96
C ASN A 120 3.90 11.79 13.74
N ILE A 121 3.08 12.51 14.50
CA ILE A 121 3.49 13.40 15.59
C ILE A 121 4.71 12.79 16.27
N GLU A 122 5.81 13.57 16.35
CA GLU A 122 7.01 13.24 17.10
C GLU A 122 6.61 12.54 18.41
N LEU A 123 6.97 11.26 18.56
CA LEU A 123 6.93 10.65 19.89
C LEU A 123 7.76 11.57 20.79
N PRO A 124 7.21 12.11 21.89
CA PRO A 124 7.98 12.98 22.76
C PRO A 124 9.29 12.27 23.09
N ASN A 125 10.42 12.97 22.99
CA ASN A 125 11.77 12.39 23.21
C ASN A 125 11.86 11.49 24.46
N ALA A 126 11.01 11.73 25.47
CA ALA A 126 10.82 10.88 26.63
C ALA A 126 10.49 9.40 26.31
N ILE A 127 9.62 9.11 25.33
CA ILE A 127 9.22 7.74 24.97
C ILE A 127 10.33 7.03 24.18
N MET A 128 10.99 7.75 23.26
CA MET A 128 12.13 7.22 22.52
C MET A 128 13.33 6.91 23.43
N THR A 129 13.58 7.77 24.42
CA THR A 129 14.63 7.55 25.43
C THR A 129 14.30 6.37 26.35
N ALA A 130 13.02 6.16 26.67
CA ALA A 130 12.59 5.02 27.50
C ALA A 130 12.69 3.68 26.74
N ALA A 131 12.34 3.65 25.46
CA ALA A 131 12.45 2.46 24.61
C ALA A 131 13.91 2.03 24.39
N GLY A 132 14.83 2.98 24.21
CA GLY A 132 16.27 2.70 24.09
C GLY A 132 16.94 2.23 25.38
N LYS A 133 16.31 2.44 26.55
CA LYS A 133 16.85 2.04 27.86
C LYS A 133 16.36 0.67 28.35
N ASN A 134 15.41 0.03 27.66
CA ASN A 134 14.76 -1.20 28.12
C ASN A 134 14.22 -1.08 29.56
N ASP A 135 13.73 0.11 29.93
CA ASP A 135 13.11 0.38 31.24
C ASP A 135 11.65 -0.11 31.23
N ALA A 136 11.44 -1.39 30.93
CA ALA A 136 10.21 -2.07 31.30
C ALA A 136 10.29 -2.34 32.80
N GLN A 137 9.70 -1.46 33.61
CA GLN A 137 9.52 -1.76 35.04
C GLN A 137 8.67 -3.03 35.17
N THR A 138 9.27 -4.04 35.81
CA THR A 138 8.63 -5.28 36.27
C THR A 138 7.77 -5.03 37.49
#